data_AF-A0A4T0WWT7-F1
#
_entry.id   AF-A0A4T0WWT7-F1
#
_cell.length_a   1.000
_cell.length_b   1.000
_cell.length_c   1.000
_cell.angle_alpha   90.00
_cell.angle_beta   90.00
_cell.angle_gamma   90.00
#
_symmetry.space_group_name_H-M   'P 1'
#
loop_
_entity.id
_entity.type
_entity.pdbx_description
1 polymer ?
#
loop_
_entity_poly.entity_id
_entity_poly.type
_entity_poly.pdbx_seq_one_letter_code
_entity_poly.pdbx_strand_id
1 'polypeptide(L)'
;MFRTLQHAPSVITLFHSPTSKLSQKLLTQLELAQDTTAHRSGEYRFALDKCTASPTQEQFDYLNNNINESKNAFNKAFPKGTLDSFVPPLVVDWDRNRLATTESDLESLLKTFRN
;
A
#
# COMPACT_ATOMS: atom_id res chain seq x y z
N MET A 1 18.77 -6.24 -9.86
CA MET A 1 18.97 -7.30 -8.85
C MET A 1 17.92 -8.38 -9.08
N PHE A 2 18.34 -9.64 -9.08
CA PHE A 2 17.64 -10.80 -9.65
C PHE A 2 16.28 -11.10 -9.00
N ARG A 3 15.20 -11.09 -9.77
CA ARG A 3 13.96 -11.84 -9.45
C ARG A 3 13.94 -13.11 -10.28
N THR A 4 14.52 -14.18 -9.75
CA THR A 4 14.24 -15.54 -10.19
C THR A 4 13.74 -16.34 -8.99
N LEU A 5 12.58 -15.92 -8.47
CA LEU A 5 11.72 -16.74 -7.63
C LEU A 5 10.32 -16.54 -8.19
N GLN A 6 9.88 -17.44 -9.07
CA GLN A 6 8.69 -17.25 -9.94
C GLN A 6 7.34 -17.17 -9.19
N HIS A 7 7.35 -17.11 -7.85
CA HIS A 7 6.15 -17.19 -6.99
C HIS A 7 6.23 -16.32 -5.71
N ALA A 8 7.13 -15.33 -5.62
CA ALA A 8 7.17 -14.47 -4.43
C ALA A 8 5.93 -13.55 -4.39
N PRO A 9 5.18 -13.50 -3.27
CA PRO A 9 4.01 -12.63 -3.15
C PRO A 9 4.43 -11.15 -3.24
N SER A 10 3.59 -10.32 -3.86
CA SER A 10 3.84 -8.87 -3.89
C SER A 10 3.84 -8.30 -2.47
N VAL A 11 4.60 -7.25 -2.20
CA VAL A 11 4.62 -6.60 -0.88
C VAL A 11 3.76 -5.35 -0.89
N ILE A 12 2.74 -5.34 -0.03
CA ILE A 12 1.93 -4.16 0.25
C ILE A 12 2.30 -3.65 1.64
N THR A 13 2.78 -2.41 1.74
CA THR A 13 2.99 -1.75 3.02
C THR A 13 1.84 -0.79 3.31
N LEU A 14 1.25 -0.89 4.49
CA LEU A 14 0.30 0.08 5.02
C LEU A 14 0.99 0.92 6.10
N PHE A 15 1.16 2.21 5.82
CA PHE A 15 1.47 3.22 6.83
C PHE A 15 0.17 3.71 7.44
N HIS A 16 -0.08 3.40 8.71
CA HIS A 16 -1.35 3.68 9.38
C HIS A 16 -1.18 4.34 10.74
N SER A 17 -2.23 5.02 11.20
CA SER A 17 -2.33 5.50 12.58
C SER A 17 -3.45 4.77 13.31
N PRO A 18 -3.20 4.18 14.50
CA PRO A 18 -4.24 3.56 15.32
C PRO A 18 -5.36 4.53 15.72
N THR A 19 -5.11 5.84 15.73
CA THR A 19 -6.12 6.86 16.09
C THR A 19 -7.06 7.19 14.93
N SER A 20 -6.70 6.84 13.69
CA SER A 20 -7.49 7.15 12.50
C SER A 20 -8.47 6.03 12.18
N LYS A 21 -9.77 6.33 12.18
CA LYS A 21 -10.82 5.38 11.78
C LYS A 21 -10.63 4.88 10.34
N LEU A 22 -10.19 5.77 9.44
CA LEU A 22 -9.91 5.41 8.05
C LEU A 22 -8.73 4.43 7.96
N SER A 23 -7.66 4.68 8.72
CA SER A 23 -6.51 3.77 8.82
C SER A 23 -6.92 2.37 9.26
N GLN A 24 -7.73 2.26 10.31
CA GLN A 24 -8.24 0.97 10.79
C GLN A 24 -9.11 0.28 9.73
N LYS A 25 -9.96 1.05 9.04
CA LYS A 25 -10.84 0.51 8.00
C LYS A 25 -10.05 -0.05 6.80
N LEU A 26 -9.02 0.66 6.33
CA LEU A 26 -8.14 0.18 5.25
C LEU A 26 -7.35 -1.05 5.69
N LEU A 27 -6.88 -1.08 6.94
CA LEU A 27 -6.21 -2.26 7.51
C LEU A 27 -7.11 -3.49 7.48
N THR A 28 -8.33 -3.38 8.02
CA THR A 28 -9.30 -4.49 8.03
C THR A 28 -9.63 -4.95 6.61
N GLN A 29 -9.79 -4.03 5.65
CA GLN A 29 -10.03 -4.39 4.24
C GLN A 29 -8.85 -5.14 3.61
N LEU A 30 -7.61 -4.74 3.91
CA LEU A 30 -6.40 -5.41 3.44
C LEU A 30 -6.25 -6.82 4.03
N GLU A 31 -6.49 -6.98 5.33
CA GLU A 31 -6.46 -8.28 6.02
C GLU A 31 -7.52 -9.23 5.42
N LEU A 32 -8.76 -8.77 5.28
CA LEU A 32 -9.84 -9.55 4.66
C LEU A 32 -9.52 -9.95 3.22
N ALA A 33 -8.91 -9.04 2.44
CA ALA A 33 -8.51 -9.33 1.07
C ALA A 33 -7.37 -10.36 1.02
N GLN A 34 -6.39 -10.25 1.92
CA GLN A 34 -5.30 -11.20 2.04
C GLN A 34 -5.84 -12.61 2.32
N ASP A 35 -6.71 -12.75 3.31
CA ASP A 35 -7.34 -14.04 3.69
C ASP A 35 -8.20 -14.61 2.56
N THR A 36 -9.02 -13.76 1.91
CA THR A 36 -9.88 -14.18 0.80
C THR A 36 -9.07 -14.70 -0.39
N THR A 37 -7.92 -14.07 -0.70
CA THR A 37 -7.05 -14.54 -1.77
C THR A 37 -6.40 -15.89 -1.42
N ALA A 38 -5.93 -16.05 -0.18
CA ALA A 38 -5.34 -17.30 0.28
C ALA A 38 -6.30 -18.49 0.19
N HIS A 39 -7.58 -18.29 0.53
CA HIS A 39 -8.59 -19.35 0.45
C HIS A 39 -8.90 -19.80 -0.98
N ARG A 40 -8.71 -18.93 -1.99
CA ARG A 40 -9.00 -19.24 -3.40
C ARG A 40 -7.84 -19.90 -4.13
N SER A 41 -6.61 -19.48 -3.87
CA SER A 41 -5.42 -20.00 -4.56
C SER A 41 -4.58 -20.99 -3.74
N GLY A 42 -4.86 -21.16 -2.44
CA GLY A 42 -3.99 -21.90 -1.53
C GLY A 42 -2.70 -21.17 -1.16
N GLU A 43 -2.48 -19.98 -1.73
CA GLU A 43 -1.29 -19.13 -1.54
C GLU A 43 -1.72 -17.66 -1.40
N TYR A 44 -1.00 -16.91 -0.57
CA TYR A 44 -1.17 -15.47 -0.45
C TYR A 44 -0.69 -14.77 -1.73
N ARG A 45 -1.55 -13.95 -2.34
CA ARG A 45 -1.17 -13.16 -3.53
C ARG A 45 -0.30 -11.95 -3.20
N PHE A 46 -0.33 -11.51 -1.94
CA PHE A 46 0.53 -10.46 -1.42
C PHE A 46 0.83 -10.67 0.08
N ALA A 47 1.98 -10.18 0.51
CA ALA A 47 2.35 -10.02 1.90
C ALA A 47 1.96 -8.61 2.36
N LEU A 48 1.31 -8.52 3.52
CA LEU A 48 0.92 -7.25 4.13
C LEU A 48 1.93 -6.87 5.23
N ASP A 49 2.63 -5.77 5.02
CA ASP A 49 3.47 -5.11 6.00
C ASP A 49 2.72 -3.93 6.64
N LYS A 50 2.75 -3.82 7.96
CA LYS A 50 1.98 -2.84 8.73
C LYS A 50 2.95 -1.96 9.51
N CYS A 51 2.97 -0.67 9.18
CA CYS A 51 3.84 0.30 9.81
C CYS A 51 3.03 1.40 10.49
N THR A 52 3.30 1.67 11.77
CA THR A 52 2.72 2.82 12.49
C THR A 52 3.56 4.08 12.39
N ALA A 53 4.79 3.97 11.89
CA ALA A 53 5.69 5.09 11.63
C ALA A 53 5.39 5.71 10.26
N SER A 54 5.89 6.93 10.02
CA SER A 54 5.93 7.51 8.68
C SER A 54 6.93 6.75 7.79
N PRO A 55 6.85 6.90 6.46
CA PRO A 55 7.89 6.40 5.56
C PRO A 55 9.26 6.96 5.92
N THR A 56 10.32 6.22 5.57
CA THR A 56 11.70 6.71 5.63
C THR A 56 11.97 7.71 4.50
N GLN A 57 13.07 8.45 4.58
CA GLN A 57 13.48 9.36 3.50
C GLN A 57 13.69 8.62 2.16
N GLU A 58 14.36 7.46 2.20
CA GLU A 58 14.58 6.64 1.00
C GLU A 58 13.25 6.16 0.39
N GLN A 59 12.31 5.72 1.22
CA GLN A 59 10.98 5.34 0.77
C GLN A 59 10.24 6.54 0.17
N PHE A 60 10.27 7.70 0.81
CA PHE A 60 9.66 8.92 0.29
C PHE A 60 10.23 9.31 -1.08
N ASP A 61 11.57 9.32 -1.21
CA ASP A 61 12.24 9.65 -2.47
C ASP A 61 11.88 8.65 -3.57
N TYR A 62 11.79 7.36 -3.23
CA TYR A 62 11.31 6.35 -4.16
C TYR A 62 9.88 6.64 -4.62
N LEU A 63 8.96 6.91 -3.71
CA LEU A 63 7.56 7.19 -4.04
C LEU A 63 7.43 8.45 -4.91
N ASN A 64 8.15 9.51 -4.57
CA ASN A 64 8.11 10.78 -5.29
C ASN A 64 8.63 10.64 -6.73
N ASN A 65 9.66 9.81 -6.94
CA ASN A 65 10.30 9.64 -8.25
C ASN A 65 9.60 8.61 -9.14
N ASN A 66 8.96 7.58 -8.57
CA ASN A 66 8.46 6.43 -9.32
C ASN A 66 6.94 6.40 -9.49
N ILE A 67 6.18 7.21 -8.73
CA ILE A 67 4.71 7.15 -8.74
C ILE A 67 4.12 8.27 -9.58
N ASN A 68 3.81 7.92 -10.84
CA ASN A 68 3.15 8.84 -11.78
C ASN A 68 1.63 8.68 -11.80
N GLU A 69 1.12 7.45 -11.70
CA GLU A 69 -0.32 7.18 -11.84
C GLU A 69 -1.13 7.50 -10.58
N SER A 70 -0.50 7.44 -9.41
CA SER A 70 -1.17 7.64 -8.12
C SER A 70 -0.81 8.98 -7.46
N LYS A 71 -0.47 10.01 -8.25
CA LYS A 71 -0.11 11.35 -7.73
C LYS A 71 -1.16 11.96 -6.82
N ASN A 72 -2.44 11.69 -7.07
CA ASN A 72 -3.52 12.16 -6.19
C ASN A 72 -3.44 11.53 -4.79
N ALA A 73 -3.15 10.24 -4.71
CA ALA A 73 -2.96 9.55 -3.44
C ALA A 73 -1.66 10.01 -2.76
N PHE A 74 -0.59 10.23 -3.52
CA PHE A 74 0.66 10.80 -3.02
C PHE A 74 0.42 12.20 -2.39
N ASN A 75 -0.22 13.12 -3.11
CA ASN A 75 -0.50 14.47 -2.62
C ASN A 75 -1.44 14.48 -1.40
N LYS A 76 -2.35 13.52 -1.29
CA LYS A 76 -3.18 13.35 -0.08
C LYS A 76 -2.34 12.90 1.12
N ALA A 77 -1.40 11.99 0.90
CA ALA A 77 -0.51 11.50 1.95
C ALA A 77 0.60 12.50 2.30
N PHE A 78 1.02 13.37 1.37
CA PHE A 78 2.05 14.39 1.56
C PHE A 78 1.55 15.76 1.05
N PRO A 79 0.66 16.46 1.78
CA PRO A 79 0.03 17.69 1.30
C PRO A 79 0.98 18.84 0.98
N LYS A 80 2.20 18.84 1.56
CA LYS A 80 3.24 19.84 1.27
C LYS A 80 4.31 19.33 0.30
N GLY A 81 4.20 18.09 -0.17
CA GLY A 81 5.21 17.45 -1.02
C GLY A 81 6.52 17.16 -0.27
N THR A 82 6.49 17.07 1.05
CA THR A 82 7.65 16.81 1.91
C THR A 82 7.34 15.71 2.92
N LEU A 83 8.37 14.99 3.37
CA LEU A 83 8.19 13.84 4.28
C LEU A 83 7.58 14.22 5.63
N ASP A 84 7.94 15.38 6.18
CA ASP A 84 7.39 15.92 7.43
C ASP A 84 5.90 16.24 7.35
N SER A 85 5.35 16.34 6.13
CA SER A 85 3.92 16.54 5.91
C SER A 85 3.11 15.25 5.83
N PHE A 86 3.70 14.09 6.15
CA PHE A 86 3.01 12.81 6.05
C PHE A 86 1.70 12.75 6.86
N VAL A 87 0.62 12.35 6.21
CA VAL A 87 -0.70 12.13 6.81
C VAL A 87 -1.14 10.67 6.54
N PRO A 88 -1.27 9.82 7.58
CA PRO A 88 -1.79 8.47 7.41
C PRO A 88 -3.32 8.46 7.19
N PRO A 89 -3.87 7.43 6.52
CA PRO A 89 -3.19 6.25 6.01
C PRO A 89 -2.59 6.41 4.61
N LEU A 90 -1.55 5.63 4.33
CA LEU A 90 -1.01 5.42 2.99
C LEU A 90 -0.72 3.93 2.78
N VAL A 91 -1.40 3.34 1.79
CA VAL A 91 -1.11 2.01 1.28
C VAL A 91 -0.17 2.14 0.09
N VAL A 92 0.88 1.34 0.06
CA VAL A 92 1.88 1.29 -1.01
C VAL A 92 1.99 -0.14 -1.53
N ASP A 93 1.73 -0.33 -2.82
CA ASP A 93 2.15 -1.54 -3.56
C ASP A 93 3.49 -1.24 -4.24
N TRP A 94 4.57 -1.77 -3.69
CA TRP A 94 5.94 -1.55 -4.17
C TRP A 94 6.23 -2.24 -5.50
N ASP A 95 5.47 -3.28 -5.85
CA ASP A 95 5.66 -4.04 -7.07
C ASP A 95 4.99 -3.37 -8.27
N ARG A 96 3.85 -2.72 -8.03
CA ARG A 96 3.05 -2.07 -9.08
C ARG A 96 3.13 -0.54 -9.06
N ASN A 97 3.88 0.06 -8.15
CA ASN A 97 3.99 1.51 -7.99
C ASN A 97 2.63 2.21 -7.80
N ARG A 98 1.72 1.57 -7.05
CA ARG A 98 0.37 2.09 -6.80
C ARG A 98 0.20 2.51 -5.35
N LEU A 99 -0.54 3.59 -5.15
CA LEU A 99 -0.88 4.11 -3.84
C LEU A 99 -2.39 4.09 -3.60
N ALA A 100 -2.78 3.94 -2.35
CA ALA A 100 -4.15 4.20 -1.92
C ALA A 100 -4.18 4.94 -0.59
N THR A 101 -4.99 5.99 -0.52
CA THR A 101 -5.30 6.72 0.73
C THR A 101 -6.78 6.67 1.08
N THR A 102 -7.61 6.12 0.18
CA THR A 102 -9.06 5.97 0.36
C THR A 102 -9.50 4.54 0.05
N GLU A 103 -10.73 4.21 0.45
CA GLU A 103 -11.31 2.89 0.20
C GLU A 103 -11.48 2.61 -1.29
N SER A 104 -11.88 3.60 -2.09
CA SER A 104 -12.04 3.45 -3.54
C SER A 104 -10.72 3.21 -4.24
N ASP A 105 -9.66 3.89 -3.79
CA ASP A 105 -8.30 3.67 -4.30
C ASP A 105 -7.82 2.25 -3.92
N LEU A 106 -8.08 1.84 -2.67
CA LEU A 106 -7.72 0.50 -2.18
C LEU A 106 -8.47 -0.60 -2.93
N GLU A 107 -9.76 -0.44 -3.20
CA GLU A 107 -10.53 -1.41 -3.97
C GLU A 107 -9.97 -1.55 -5.40
N SER A 108 -9.59 -0.44 -6.01
CA SER A 108 -8.97 -0.40 -7.34
C SER A 108 -7.58 -1.04 -7.35
N LEU A 109 -6.83 -0.92 -6.26
CA LEU A 109 -5.57 -1.62 -6.03
C LEU A 109 -5.82 -3.12 -5.88
N LEU A 110 -6.74 -3.54 -5.02
CA LEU A 110 -7.02 -4.95 -4.74
C LEU A 110 -7.60 -5.71 -5.94
N LYS A 111 -8.26 -5.03 -6.88
CA LYS A 111 -8.74 -5.65 -8.14
C LYS A 111 -7.60 -6.30 -8.94
N THR A 112 -6.38 -5.76 -8.91
CA THR A 112 -5.24 -6.37 -9.64
C THR A 112 -4.79 -7.70 -9.04
N PHE A 113 -5.15 -7.95 -7.78
CA PHE A 113 -4.86 -9.21 -7.09
C PHE A 113 -6.00 -10.22 -7.20
N ARG A 114 -7.11 -9.91 -7.87
CA ARG A 114 -8.25 -10.83 -8.04
C ARG A 114 -8.26 -11.57 -9.37
N ASN A 115 -7.53 -11.07 -10.37
CA ASN A 115 -7.41 -11.68 -11.70
C ASN A 115 -6.38 -12.79 -11.74
#